data_AF-A0A942HN91-F1
#
_entry.id   AF-A0A942HN91-F1
#
_cell.length_a   1.000
_cell.length_b   1.000
_cell.length_c   1.000
_cell.angle_alpha   90.00
_cell.angle_beta   90.00
_cell.angle_gamma   90.00
#
_symmetry.space_group_name_H-M   'P 1'
#
loop_
_entity.id
_entity.type
_entity.pdbx_description
1 polymer ?
#
loop_
_entity_poly.entity_id
_entity_poly.type
_entity_poly.pdbx_seq_one_letter_code
_entity_poly.pdbx_strand_id
1 'polypeptide(L)'
;MPGLRSKPRLAPLGVAASLAALLAILILVVPPAGAADRGKLESKLAAAREEAGSIAAGLQQSHAELAGAEAEAQRAENHERRLTELLAEGEAHAAELERKAERTQARLARERARLQRARAALANRLVAIYETGVADPASLVLGSGDFEELVTQADYLRLISEADSSLAARVAQVRNEVKRATVRVEVLHRRAVAYDERLAAAREEISSVRAAAQAAADHLAAVSASRESSLAALKGDIGTWVKQVQQIRAAEARAASAAEAEEEVGRWLGGPYTIPTYIVMCESGGDYGAVNPSSGAGGAYQILPSTWELYGGQGEPQNAPKAEQDRIASEIWADSGPSAWVCG
;
A
#
# COMPACT_ATOMS: atom_id res chain seq x y z
N MET A 1 24.81 5.56 36.90
CA MET A 1 23.37 5.66 37.21
C MET A 1 22.59 5.11 36.03
N PRO A 2 21.90 3.97 36.16
CA PRO A 2 21.09 3.41 35.08
C PRO A 2 19.68 3.99 35.16
N GLY A 3 19.31 4.77 34.14
CA GLY A 3 17.97 5.36 33.98
C GLY A 3 17.22 4.64 32.87
N LEU A 4 16.13 3.98 33.26
CA LEU A 4 15.14 3.27 32.46
C LEU A 4 14.70 4.04 31.20
N ARG A 5 14.71 3.38 30.04
CA ARG A 5 13.83 3.73 28.91
C ARG A 5 13.04 2.50 28.47
N SER A 6 11.74 2.60 28.72
CA SER A 6 10.65 1.77 28.27
C SER A 6 10.51 1.82 26.74
N LYS A 7 10.13 0.67 26.18
CA LYS A 7 9.97 0.37 24.74
C LYS A 7 8.79 1.13 24.09
N PRO A 8 8.67 1.02 22.76
CA PRO A 8 7.46 0.45 22.19
C PRO A 8 7.77 -0.88 21.52
N ARG A 9 6.97 -1.90 21.87
CA ARG A 9 7.01 -3.23 21.25
C ARG A 9 6.25 -3.16 19.93
N LEU A 10 6.93 -3.49 18.84
CA LEU A 10 6.29 -3.83 17.57
C LEU A 10 5.45 -5.10 17.79
N ALA A 11 4.14 -5.01 17.59
CA ALA A 11 3.26 -6.16 17.53
C ALA A 11 3.18 -6.64 16.07
N PRO A 12 3.37 -7.94 15.78
CA PRO A 12 3.08 -8.48 14.47
C PRO A 12 1.57 -8.76 14.38
N LEU A 13 0.87 -8.07 13.49
CA LEU A 13 -0.49 -8.42 13.08
C LEU A 13 -0.42 -9.67 12.19
N GLY A 14 -0.52 -10.84 12.83
CA GLY A 14 -0.86 -12.07 12.15
C GLY A 14 -2.36 -12.07 11.84
N VAL A 15 -2.71 -11.99 10.56
CA VAL A 15 -4.09 -12.29 10.11
C VAL A 15 -4.12 -13.75 9.71
N ALA A 16 -4.74 -14.54 10.58
CA ALA A 16 -5.07 -15.93 10.35
C ALA A 16 -6.08 -16.04 9.19
N ALA A 17 -5.62 -16.58 8.07
CA ALA A 17 -6.50 -17.12 7.04
C ALA A 17 -6.95 -18.52 7.50
N SER A 18 -8.21 -18.69 7.89
CA SER A 18 -8.77 -20.02 8.15
C SER A 18 -10.29 -20.06 8.02
N LEU A 19 -10.72 -21.05 7.23
CA LEU A 19 -11.93 -21.86 7.35
C LEU A 19 -13.27 -21.28 6.84
N ALA A 20 -13.61 -21.66 5.61
CA ALA A 20 -15.00 -21.98 5.24
C ALA A 20 -15.03 -23.01 4.11
N ALA A 21 -14.90 -24.30 4.44
CA ALA A 21 -15.23 -25.38 3.52
C ALA A 21 -15.64 -26.62 4.32
N LEU A 22 -16.93 -26.72 4.66
CA LEU A 22 -17.62 -27.99 4.94
C LEU A 22 -19.12 -27.73 5.15
N LEU A 23 -19.95 -28.12 4.17
CA LEU A 23 -21.00 -29.09 4.40
C LEU A 23 -21.58 -29.61 3.08
N ALA A 24 -21.59 -30.93 2.93
CA ALA A 24 -22.33 -31.66 1.91
C ALA A 24 -23.23 -32.70 2.60
N ILE A 25 -24.34 -33.08 1.93
CA ILE A 25 -25.19 -34.29 2.11
C ILE A 25 -26.34 -34.07 3.15
N LEU A 26 -27.66 -34.37 2.98
CA LEU A 26 -28.46 -35.27 2.09
C LEU A 26 -29.99 -34.97 2.22
N ILE A 27 -30.76 -35.50 1.24
CA ILE A 27 -32.21 -35.91 1.23
C ILE A 27 -33.21 -34.98 0.51
N LEU A 28 -33.82 -35.61 -0.52
CA LEU A 28 -34.84 -35.16 -1.44
C LEU A 28 -36.15 -34.72 -0.76
N VAL A 29 -36.53 -33.48 -1.05
CA VAL A 29 -37.87 -33.13 -1.51
C VAL A 29 -37.60 -32.32 -2.77
N VAL A 30 -37.99 -32.79 -3.96
CA VAL A 30 -37.80 -32.02 -5.21
C VAL A 30 -38.84 -30.91 -5.20
N PRO A 31 -38.46 -29.65 -4.92
CA PRO A 31 -39.37 -28.53 -5.14
C PRO A 31 -39.46 -28.31 -6.66
N PRO A 32 -40.45 -27.57 -7.17
CA PRO A 32 -40.33 -27.03 -8.51
C PRO A 32 -38.98 -26.31 -8.60
N ALA A 33 -38.17 -26.64 -9.61
CA ALA A 33 -36.74 -26.32 -9.65
C ALA A 33 -36.38 -24.84 -9.38
N GLY A 34 -37.33 -23.90 -9.51
CA GLY A 34 -37.15 -22.49 -9.17
C GLY A 34 -37.11 -22.15 -7.66
N ALA A 35 -37.80 -22.87 -6.78
CA ALA A 35 -37.97 -22.42 -5.39
C ALA A 35 -36.70 -22.58 -4.53
N ALA A 36 -35.95 -23.67 -4.73
CA ALA A 36 -34.67 -23.89 -4.03
C ALA A 36 -33.55 -22.95 -4.52
N ASP A 37 -33.54 -22.63 -5.82
CA ASP A 37 -32.56 -21.70 -6.39
C ASP A 37 -32.87 -20.25 -6.02
N ARG A 38 -34.16 -19.88 -5.90
CA ARG A 38 -34.59 -18.58 -5.36
C ARG A 38 -34.11 -18.37 -3.93
N GLY A 39 -34.30 -19.35 -3.03
CA GLY A 39 -33.87 -19.24 -1.64
C GLY A 39 -32.36 -19.03 -1.46
N LYS A 40 -31.54 -19.67 -2.30
CA LYS A 40 -30.08 -19.46 -2.34
C LYS A 40 -29.70 -18.06 -2.84
N LEU A 41 -30.42 -17.52 -3.81
CA LEU A 41 -30.17 -16.15 -4.29
C LEU A 41 -30.60 -15.11 -3.26
N GLU A 42 -31.71 -15.32 -2.57
CA GLU A 42 -32.19 -14.43 -1.51
C GLU A 42 -31.22 -14.40 -0.31
N SER A 43 -30.63 -15.53 0.08
CA SER A 43 -29.61 -15.56 1.13
C SER A 43 -28.31 -14.87 0.70
N LYS A 44 -27.84 -15.09 -0.54
CA LYS A 44 -26.71 -14.36 -1.12
C LYS A 44 -26.95 -12.85 -1.14
N LEU A 45 -28.16 -12.43 -1.51
CA LEU A 45 -28.55 -11.02 -1.55
C LEU A 45 -28.53 -10.37 -0.16
N ALA A 46 -29.00 -11.08 0.86
CA ALA A 46 -28.95 -10.61 2.25
C ALA A 46 -27.50 -10.46 2.73
N ALA A 47 -26.66 -11.47 2.53
CA ALA A 47 -25.24 -11.43 2.90
C ALA A 47 -24.48 -10.30 2.18
N ALA A 48 -24.70 -10.15 0.87
CA ALA A 48 -24.05 -9.11 0.09
C ALA A 48 -24.48 -7.69 0.47
N ARG A 49 -25.73 -7.50 0.92
CA ARG A 49 -26.20 -6.21 1.44
C ARG A 49 -25.52 -5.86 2.77
N GLU A 50 -25.34 -6.85 3.64
CA GLU A 50 -24.61 -6.69 4.89
C GLU A 50 -23.14 -6.36 4.64
N GLU A 51 -22.48 -7.09 3.73
CA GLU A 51 -21.11 -6.84 3.30
C GLU A 51 -20.95 -5.46 2.65
N ALA A 52 -21.89 -5.03 1.79
CA ALA A 52 -21.88 -3.68 1.23
C ALA A 52 -22.00 -2.60 2.32
N GLY A 53 -22.80 -2.85 3.35
CA GLY A 53 -22.94 -1.96 4.51
C GLY A 53 -21.64 -1.87 5.32
N SER A 54 -20.96 -2.99 5.56
CA SER A 54 -19.69 -3.02 6.29
C SER A 54 -18.55 -2.35 5.50
N ILE A 55 -18.48 -2.58 4.18
CA ILE A 55 -17.53 -1.91 3.28
C ILE A 55 -17.79 -0.40 3.27
N ALA A 56 -19.06 0.04 3.19
CA ALA A 56 -19.41 1.46 3.19
C ALA A 56 -19.03 2.15 4.52
N ALA A 57 -19.26 1.51 5.67
CA ALA A 57 -18.82 2.01 6.96
C ALA A 57 -17.29 2.09 7.05
N GLY A 58 -16.59 1.05 6.58
CA GLY A 58 -15.13 1.04 6.50
C GLY A 58 -14.57 2.10 5.54
N LEU A 59 -15.30 2.43 4.47
CA LEU A 59 -14.93 3.48 3.52
C LEU A 59 -14.98 4.86 4.18
N GLN A 60 -16.05 5.14 4.93
CA GLN A 60 -16.18 6.41 5.65
C GLN A 60 -15.03 6.60 6.66
N GLN A 61 -14.65 5.54 7.37
CA GLN A 61 -13.47 5.57 8.24
C GLN A 61 -12.18 5.80 7.45
N SER A 62 -11.94 5.08 6.36
CA SER A 62 -10.74 5.26 5.54
C SER A 62 -10.63 6.64 4.90
N HIS A 63 -11.75 7.28 4.52
CA HIS A 63 -11.72 8.66 4.04
C HIS A 63 -11.32 9.64 5.15
N ALA A 64 -11.77 9.43 6.38
CA ALA A 64 -11.35 10.26 7.51
C ALA A 64 -9.84 10.07 7.82
N GLU A 65 -9.37 8.82 7.79
CA GLU A 65 -7.94 8.49 7.94
C GLU A 65 -7.10 9.10 6.82
N LEU A 66 -7.54 9.00 5.57
CA LEU A 66 -6.89 9.60 4.40
C LEU A 66 -6.79 11.12 4.53
N ALA A 67 -7.90 11.81 4.85
CA ALA A 67 -7.89 13.25 5.05
C ALA A 67 -6.93 13.68 6.18
N GLY A 68 -6.85 12.87 7.25
CA GLY A 68 -5.88 13.06 8.33
C GLY A 68 -4.42 12.92 7.85
N ALA A 69 -4.14 11.89 7.07
CA ALA A 69 -2.81 11.62 6.52
C ALA A 69 -2.39 12.67 5.48
N GLU A 70 -3.29 13.11 4.60
CA GLU A 70 -3.05 14.21 3.66
C GLU A 70 -2.73 15.52 4.40
N ALA A 71 -3.49 15.82 5.46
CA ALA A 71 -3.21 16.98 6.29
C ALA A 71 -1.87 16.86 7.05
N GLU A 72 -1.44 15.66 7.42
CA GLU A 72 -0.11 15.42 8.00
C GLU A 72 1.01 15.57 6.96
N ALA A 73 0.87 14.99 5.77
CA ALA A 73 1.81 15.17 4.67
C ALA A 73 1.98 16.64 4.30
N GLN A 74 0.89 17.40 4.22
CA GLN A 74 0.95 18.84 3.95
C GLN A 74 1.63 19.62 5.09
N ARG A 75 1.39 19.23 6.35
CA ARG A 75 2.08 19.83 7.51
C ARG A 75 3.58 19.52 7.49
N ALA A 76 3.96 18.30 7.13
CA ALA A 76 5.35 17.89 6.98
C ALA A 76 6.05 18.70 5.87
N GLU A 77 5.43 18.86 4.70
CA GLU A 77 5.96 19.69 3.61
C GLU A 77 6.10 21.17 4.00
N ASN A 78 5.11 21.73 4.72
CA ASN A 78 5.19 23.09 5.23
C ASN A 78 6.32 23.25 6.26
N HIS A 79 6.55 22.22 7.08
CA HIS A 79 7.62 22.21 8.06
C HIS A 79 8.99 22.09 7.40
N GLU A 80 9.13 21.23 6.40
CA GLU A 80 10.33 21.12 5.55
C GLU A 80 10.70 22.48 4.98
N ARG A 81 9.77 23.20 4.34
CA ARG A 81 10.06 24.54 3.79
C ARG A 81 10.67 25.48 4.81
N ARG A 82 10.12 25.53 6.03
CA ARG A 82 10.67 26.34 7.13
C ARG A 82 12.05 25.86 7.58
N LEU A 83 12.29 24.55 7.62
CA LEU A 83 13.58 23.98 8.02
C LEU A 83 14.65 24.17 6.93
N THR A 84 14.27 24.15 5.65
CA THR A 84 15.18 24.44 4.53
C THR A 84 15.73 25.85 4.63
N GLU A 85 14.91 26.83 5.02
CA GLU A 85 15.36 28.21 5.26
C GLU A 85 16.39 28.28 6.40
N LEU A 86 16.12 27.62 7.54
CA LEU A 86 17.07 27.55 8.67
C LEU A 86 18.36 26.80 8.31
N LEU A 87 18.27 25.76 7.48
CA LEU A 87 19.45 25.03 7.00
C LEU A 87 20.31 25.91 6.09
N ALA A 88 19.71 26.77 5.27
CA ALA A 88 20.46 27.72 4.45
C ALA A 88 21.24 28.74 5.31
N GLU A 89 20.66 29.20 6.43
CA GLU A 89 21.39 30.01 7.42
C GLU A 89 22.56 29.22 8.04
N GLY A 90 22.33 27.94 8.36
CA GLY A 90 23.36 27.05 8.85
C GLY A 90 24.52 26.87 7.86
N GLU A 91 24.23 26.66 6.58
CA GLU A 91 25.24 26.55 5.52
C GLU A 91 26.07 27.82 5.37
N ALA A 92 25.44 28.99 5.47
CA ALA A 92 26.16 30.26 5.45
C ALA A 92 27.13 30.36 6.63
N HIS A 93 26.74 29.87 7.82
CA HIS A 93 27.61 29.81 8.99
C HIS A 93 28.76 28.80 8.81
N ALA A 94 28.49 27.62 8.24
CA ALA A 94 29.50 26.61 7.93
C ALA A 94 30.57 27.17 6.97
N ALA A 95 30.14 27.80 5.87
CA ALA A 95 31.02 28.45 4.92
C ALA A 95 31.84 29.59 5.55
N GLU A 96 31.31 30.29 6.57
CA GLU A 96 32.09 31.26 7.33
C GLU A 96 33.17 30.60 8.18
N LEU A 97 32.87 29.48 8.84
CA LEU A 97 33.84 28.71 9.63
C LEU A 97 34.97 28.17 8.76
N GLU A 98 34.66 27.64 7.58
CA GLU A 98 35.66 27.19 6.61
C GLU A 98 36.57 28.33 6.16
N ARG A 99 36.00 29.46 5.72
CA ARG A 99 36.79 30.65 5.35
C ARG A 99 37.67 31.15 6.50
N LYS A 100 37.24 30.99 7.76
CA LYS A 100 38.08 31.31 8.94
C LYS A 100 39.21 30.30 9.11
N ALA A 101 38.94 29.01 8.91
CA ALA A 101 39.95 27.96 8.96
C ALA A 101 41.03 28.17 7.89
N GLU A 102 40.64 28.42 6.63
CA GLU A 102 41.54 28.71 5.51
C GLU A 102 42.42 29.94 5.77
N ARG A 103 41.82 31.05 6.22
CA ARG A 103 42.57 32.27 6.58
C ARG A 103 43.58 32.00 7.70
N THR A 104 43.21 31.18 8.68
CA THR A 104 44.10 30.80 9.79
C THR A 104 45.23 29.89 9.32
N GLN A 105 44.94 28.96 8.40
CA GLN A 105 45.93 28.08 7.78
C GLN A 105 46.94 28.87 6.92
N ALA A 106 46.48 29.82 6.12
CA ALA A 106 47.36 30.70 5.35
C ALA A 106 48.26 31.55 6.27
N ARG A 107 47.72 32.05 7.39
CA ARG A 107 48.52 32.75 8.40
C ARG A 107 49.56 31.83 9.06
N LEU A 108 49.16 30.61 9.41
CA LEU A 108 50.07 29.60 9.97
C LEU A 108 51.22 29.27 9.02
N ALA A 109 50.96 29.16 7.71
CA ALA A 109 52.01 28.95 6.71
C ALA A 109 53.03 30.10 6.70
N ARG A 110 52.57 31.36 6.78
CA ARG A 110 53.44 32.54 6.88
C ARG A 110 54.28 32.54 8.16
N GLU A 111 53.69 32.21 9.31
CA GLU A 111 54.42 32.14 10.58
C GLU A 111 55.43 30.99 10.62
N ARG A 112 55.12 29.84 10.00
CA ARG A 112 56.08 28.74 9.84
C ARG A 112 57.28 29.18 9.00
N ALA A 113 57.05 29.87 7.89
CA ALA A 113 58.15 30.40 7.07
C ALA A 113 58.98 31.45 7.82
N ARG A 114 58.34 32.32 8.62
CA ARG A 114 59.04 33.29 9.48
C ARG A 114 59.87 32.60 10.55
N LEU A 115 59.35 31.56 11.18
CA LEU A 115 60.07 30.75 12.17
C LEU A 115 61.32 30.09 11.56
N GLN A 116 61.21 29.54 10.35
CA GLN A 116 62.34 28.94 9.65
C GLN A 116 63.46 29.97 9.42
N ARG A 117 63.11 31.16 8.90
CA ARG A 117 64.09 32.25 8.72
C ARG A 117 64.73 32.70 10.04
N ALA A 118 63.92 32.88 11.08
CA ALA A 118 64.41 33.32 12.38
C ALA A 118 65.32 32.27 13.05
N ARG A 119 65.02 30.98 12.88
CA ARG A 119 65.88 29.88 13.33
C ARG A 119 67.21 29.83 12.59
N ALA A 120 67.20 30.02 11.27
CA ALA A 120 68.42 30.07 10.47
C ALA A 120 69.32 31.25 10.89
N ALA A 121 68.74 32.43 11.11
CA ALA A 121 69.48 33.60 11.60
C ALA A 121 70.09 33.34 12.99
N LEU A 122 69.33 32.75 13.92
CA LEU A 122 69.82 32.40 15.25
C LEU A 122 70.92 31.35 15.17
N ALA A 123 70.77 30.31 14.33
CA ALA A 123 71.79 29.29 14.14
C ALA A 123 73.11 29.88 13.62
N ASN A 124 73.04 30.72 12.57
CA ASN A 124 74.22 31.42 12.03
C ASN A 124 74.91 32.28 13.10
N ARG A 125 74.13 32.97 13.93
CA ARG A 125 74.68 33.79 15.01
C ARG A 125 75.36 32.97 16.10
N LEU A 126 74.77 31.83 16.49
CA LEU A 126 75.36 30.92 17.47
C LEU A 126 76.67 30.29 16.94
N VAL A 127 76.72 29.93 15.66
CA VAL A 127 77.96 29.46 15.01
C VAL A 127 79.02 30.55 15.02
N ALA A 128 78.67 31.78 14.64
CA ALA A 128 79.61 32.90 14.68
C ALA A 128 80.18 33.12 16.08
N ILE A 129 79.33 33.13 17.12
CA ILE A 129 79.76 33.25 18.53
C ILE A 129 80.71 32.11 18.93
N TYR A 130 80.46 30.88 18.45
CA TYR A 130 81.32 29.72 18.72
C TYR A 130 82.68 29.82 18.00
N GLU A 131 82.70 30.22 16.73
CA GLU A 131 83.91 30.29 15.91
C GLU A 131 84.84 31.45 16.30
N THR A 132 84.28 32.63 16.58
CA THR A 132 85.08 33.81 16.96
C THR A 132 85.40 33.89 18.45
N GLY A 133 84.72 33.07 19.26
CA GLY A 133 84.70 33.21 20.72
C GLY A 133 83.87 34.43 21.16
N VAL A 134 83.50 34.43 22.45
CA VAL A 134 82.96 35.63 23.09
C VAL A 134 84.15 36.51 23.45
N ALA A 135 84.25 37.71 22.89
CA ALA A 135 85.31 38.64 23.25
C ALA A 135 85.28 38.88 24.77
N ASP A 136 86.37 38.56 25.45
CA ASP A 136 86.46 38.75 26.89
C ASP A 136 86.65 40.25 27.20
N PRO A 137 85.82 40.83 28.08
CA PRO A 137 85.89 42.25 28.41
C PRO A 137 87.28 42.71 28.87
N ALA A 138 88.05 41.83 29.51
CA ALA A 138 89.41 42.16 29.94
C ALA A 138 90.40 42.22 28.75
N SER A 139 90.18 41.42 27.70
CA SER A 139 90.99 41.48 26.47
C SER A 139 90.65 42.71 25.61
N LEU A 140 89.42 43.24 25.71
CA LEU A 140 89.03 44.50 25.06
C LEU A 140 89.74 45.71 25.65
N VAL A 141 89.81 45.80 26.98
CA VAL A 141 90.48 46.90 27.69
C VAL A 141 91.99 46.92 27.40
N LEU A 142 92.58 45.75 27.16
CA LEU A 142 94.01 45.59 26.84
C LEU A 142 94.33 45.82 25.36
N GLY A 143 93.32 45.79 24.47
CA GLY A 143 93.50 45.88 23.01
C GLY A 143 93.14 47.24 22.40
N SER A 144 92.43 48.11 23.11
CA SER A 144 92.02 49.44 22.65
C SER A 144 93.16 50.46 22.75
N GLY A 145 93.41 51.22 21.67
CA GLY A 145 94.49 52.21 21.60
C GLY A 145 94.21 53.51 22.37
N ASP A 146 92.93 53.84 22.59
CA ASP A 146 92.48 55.01 23.34
C ASP A 146 91.12 54.80 24.04
N PHE A 147 90.72 55.78 24.86
CA PHE A 147 89.47 55.74 25.63
C PHE A 147 88.21 55.84 24.76
N GLU A 148 88.27 56.50 23.60
CA GLU A 148 87.13 56.69 22.71
C GLU A 148 86.80 55.38 21.94
N GLU A 149 87.84 54.67 21.49
CA GLU A 149 87.76 53.35 20.88
C GLU A 149 87.18 52.32 21.85
N LEU A 150 87.63 52.31 23.12
CA LEU A 150 87.11 51.41 24.15
C LEU A 150 85.60 51.60 24.40
N VAL A 151 85.15 52.85 24.51
CA VAL A 151 83.73 53.17 24.72
C VAL A 151 82.90 52.74 23.52
N THR A 152 83.38 53.00 22.30
CA THR A 152 82.70 52.60 21.06
C THR A 152 82.57 51.08 20.94
N GLN A 153 83.65 50.35 21.25
CA GLN A 153 83.67 48.89 21.18
C GLN A 153 82.77 48.25 22.26
N ALA A 154 82.73 48.84 23.46
CA ALA A 154 81.82 48.44 24.53
C ALA A 154 80.34 48.66 24.17
N ASP A 155 80.01 49.80 23.53
CA ASP A 155 78.66 50.09 23.04
C ASP A 155 78.23 49.11 21.94
N TYR A 156 79.12 48.77 21.00
CA TYR A 156 78.82 47.78 19.98
C TYR A 156 78.58 46.38 20.57
N LEU A 157 79.39 45.94 21.54
CA LEU A 157 79.16 44.67 22.22
C LEU A 157 77.81 44.64 22.95
N ARG A 158 77.41 45.75 23.59
CA ARG A 158 76.10 45.87 24.24
C ARG A 158 74.95 45.76 23.23
N LEU A 159 75.03 46.53 22.13
CA LEU A 159 74.04 46.50 21.04
C LEU A 159 73.91 45.10 20.42
N ILE A 160 75.02 44.40 20.23
CA ILE A 160 75.04 43.03 19.69
C ILE A 160 74.39 42.06 20.69
N SER A 161 74.73 42.12 21.97
CA SER A 161 74.14 41.25 23.01
C SER A 161 72.62 41.47 23.15
N GLU A 162 72.17 42.73 23.09
CA GLU A 162 70.76 43.09 23.05
C GLU A 162 70.07 42.53 21.79
N ALA A 163 70.69 42.67 20.62
CA ALA A 163 70.17 42.15 19.36
C ALA A 163 70.04 40.62 19.36
N ASP A 164 71.04 39.90 19.90
CA ASP A 164 71.07 38.45 20.04
C ASP A 164 70.01 37.94 21.00
N SER A 165 69.92 38.54 22.20
CA SER A 165 68.87 38.25 23.18
C SER A 165 67.48 38.47 22.58
N SER A 166 67.32 39.58 21.84
CA SER A 166 66.07 39.93 21.17
C SER A 166 65.72 38.96 20.04
N LEU A 167 66.72 38.46 19.29
CA LEU A 167 66.52 37.42 18.27
C LEU A 167 66.05 36.10 18.88
N ALA A 168 66.69 35.64 19.96
CA ALA A 168 66.30 34.43 20.68
C ALA A 168 64.86 34.53 21.23
N ALA A 169 64.51 35.67 21.84
CA ALA A 169 63.16 35.95 22.33
C ALA A 169 62.12 35.92 21.19
N ARG A 170 62.41 36.54 20.04
CA ARG A 170 61.55 36.51 18.85
C ARG A 170 61.36 35.09 18.31
N VAL A 171 62.42 34.27 18.23
CA VAL A 171 62.31 32.86 17.80
C VAL A 171 61.41 32.07 18.74
N ALA A 172 61.58 32.23 20.06
CA ALA A 172 60.76 31.55 21.06
C ALA A 172 59.28 31.98 20.96
N GLN A 173 59.02 33.27 20.76
CA GLN A 173 57.67 33.80 20.56
C GLN A 173 57.00 33.20 19.32
N VAL A 174 57.64 33.30 18.13
CA VAL A 174 57.07 32.79 16.87
C VAL A 174 56.86 31.28 16.94
N ARG A 175 57.77 30.53 17.58
CA ARG A 175 57.58 29.08 17.83
C ARG A 175 56.32 28.80 18.63
N ASN A 176 56.09 29.54 19.72
CA ASN A 176 54.91 29.37 20.57
C ASN A 176 53.62 29.79 19.83
N GLU A 177 53.68 30.82 18.99
CA GLU A 177 52.57 31.23 18.12
C GLU A 177 52.21 30.17 17.08
N VAL A 178 53.20 29.60 16.38
CA VAL A 178 53.01 28.49 15.43
C VAL A 178 52.40 27.26 16.12
N LYS A 179 52.85 26.92 17.33
CA LYS A 179 52.30 25.81 18.12
C LYS A 179 50.82 26.04 18.44
N ARG A 180 50.46 27.22 18.95
CA ARG A 180 49.07 27.58 19.27
C ARG A 180 48.18 27.65 18.03
N ALA A 181 48.69 28.21 16.92
CA ALA A 181 47.95 28.35 15.68
C ALA A 181 47.69 26.99 15.01
N THR A 182 48.63 26.04 15.09
CA THR A 182 48.43 24.66 14.58
C THR A 182 47.24 23.99 15.26
N VAL A 183 47.21 23.99 16.61
CA VAL A 183 46.08 23.43 17.38
C VAL A 183 44.76 24.14 17.04
N ARG A 184 44.80 25.45 16.84
CA ARG A 184 43.60 26.23 16.49
C ARG A 184 43.03 25.84 15.13
N VAL A 185 43.87 25.63 14.11
CA VAL A 185 43.42 25.18 12.78
C VAL A 185 42.78 23.80 12.88
N GLU A 186 43.41 22.86 13.58
CA GLU A 186 42.85 21.50 13.76
C GLU A 186 41.49 21.50 14.46
N VAL A 187 41.31 22.36 15.47
CA VAL A 187 40.02 22.48 16.19
C VAL A 187 38.96 23.13 15.29
N LEU A 188 39.31 24.19 14.55
CA LEU A 188 38.38 24.85 13.64
C LEU A 188 37.94 23.93 12.51
N HIS A 189 38.87 23.21 11.89
CA HIS A 189 38.56 22.27 10.81
C HIS A 189 37.66 21.14 11.29
N ARG A 190 37.97 20.51 12.44
CA ARG A 190 37.09 19.48 13.03
C ARG A 190 35.69 20.00 13.34
N ARG A 191 35.57 21.26 13.77
CA ARG A 191 34.26 21.88 14.02
C ARG A 191 33.47 22.14 12.74
N ALA A 192 34.13 22.55 11.65
CA ALA A 192 33.50 22.74 10.35
C ALA A 192 32.94 21.41 9.82
N VAL A 193 33.79 20.38 9.73
CA VAL A 193 33.38 19.03 9.26
C VAL A 193 32.22 18.47 10.10
N ALA A 194 32.31 18.52 11.43
CA ALA A 194 31.24 18.04 12.30
C ALA A 194 29.94 18.87 12.21
N TYR A 195 30.01 20.10 11.71
CA TYR A 195 28.82 20.92 11.47
C TYR A 195 28.18 20.55 10.13
N ASP A 196 28.98 20.35 9.08
CA ASP A 196 28.50 19.90 7.76
C ASP A 196 27.85 18.52 7.82
N GLU A 197 28.45 17.58 8.56
CA GLU A 197 27.85 16.25 8.81
C GLU A 197 26.47 16.36 9.48
N ARG A 198 26.30 17.31 10.42
CA ARG A 198 25.02 17.56 11.08
C ARG A 198 23.99 18.18 10.14
N LEU A 199 24.41 19.11 9.27
CA LEU A 199 23.53 19.68 8.25
C LEU A 199 23.07 18.62 7.25
N ALA A 200 23.99 17.76 6.79
CA ALA A 200 23.67 16.65 5.89
C ALA A 200 22.69 15.66 6.54
N ALA A 201 22.93 15.27 7.80
CA ALA A 201 22.04 14.39 8.54
C ALA A 201 20.64 15.02 8.74
N ALA A 202 20.57 16.31 9.07
CA ALA A 202 19.30 17.02 9.23
C ALA A 202 18.50 17.07 7.91
N ARG A 203 19.16 17.26 6.77
CA ARG A 203 18.51 17.24 5.45
C ARG A 203 17.90 15.88 5.14
N GLU A 204 18.63 14.82 5.42
CA GLU A 204 18.16 13.45 5.21
C GLU A 204 16.99 13.09 6.15
N GLU A 205 17.04 13.55 7.41
CA GLU A 205 15.94 13.37 8.35
C GLU A 205 14.67 14.09 7.86
N ILE A 206 14.79 15.34 7.40
CA ILE A 206 13.66 16.11 6.86
C ILE A 206 13.07 15.44 5.61
N SER A 207 13.93 15.04 4.66
CA SER A 207 13.48 14.40 3.42
C SER A 207 12.78 13.05 3.70
N SER A 208 13.33 12.25 4.62
CA SER A 208 12.76 10.96 5.00
C SER A 208 11.41 11.08 5.72
N VAL A 209 11.24 12.06 6.62
CA VAL A 209 9.96 12.32 7.30
C VAL A 209 8.89 12.75 6.30
N ARG A 210 9.23 13.64 5.37
CA ARG A 210 8.32 14.09 4.31
C ARG A 210 7.92 12.92 3.40
N ALA A 211 8.89 12.11 2.97
CA ALA A 211 8.64 10.94 2.13
C ALA A 211 7.76 9.90 2.83
N ALA A 212 7.99 9.65 4.12
CA ALA A 212 7.18 8.73 4.92
C ALA A 212 5.72 9.22 5.06
N ALA A 213 5.52 10.52 5.31
CA ALA A 213 4.18 11.10 5.41
C ALA A 213 3.43 11.01 4.07
N GLN A 214 4.10 11.30 2.96
CA GLN A 214 3.50 11.17 1.62
C GLN A 214 3.16 9.70 1.30
N ALA A 215 4.08 8.77 1.56
CA ALA A 215 3.85 7.35 1.32
C ALA A 215 2.66 6.79 2.14
N ALA A 216 2.48 7.28 3.36
CA ALA A 216 1.32 6.92 4.20
C ALA A 216 0.00 7.42 3.59
N ALA A 217 -0.03 8.66 3.09
CA ALA A 217 -1.19 9.22 2.40
C ALA A 217 -1.51 8.44 1.10
N ASP A 218 -0.50 8.18 0.27
CA ASP A 218 -0.64 7.42 -0.98
C ASP A 218 -1.16 6.00 -0.74
N HIS A 219 -0.66 5.33 0.31
CA HIS A 219 -1.14 4.00 0.69
C HIS A 219 -2.62 4.01 1.10
N LEU A 220 -3.03 4.98 1.92
CA LEU A 220 -4.44 5.12 2.33
C LEU A 220 -5.36 5.48 1.15
N ALA A 221 -4.86 6.28 0.21
CA ALA A 221 -5.59 6.59 -1.03
C ALA A 221 -5.81 5.32 -1.86
N ALA A 222 -4.77 4.49 -2.02
CA ALA A 222 -4.87 3.21 -2.73
C ALA A 222 -5.84 2.23 -2.04
N VAL A 223 -5.81 2.14 -0.70
CA VAL A 223 -6.76 1.31 0.07
C VAL A 223 -8.20 1.80 -0.13
N SER A 224 -8.42 3.11 -0.07
CA SER A 224 -9.75 3.71 -0.26
C SER A 224 -10.28 3.42 -1.67
N ALA A 225 -9.47 3.64 -2.71
CA ALA A 225 -9.83 3.35 -4.09
C ALA A 225 -10.14 1.85 -4.34
N SER A 226 -9.39 0.94 -3.70
CA SER A 226 -9.66 -0.50 -3.78
C SER A 226 -10.99 -0.90 -3.12
N ARG A 227 -11.35 -0.26 -1.99
CA ARG A 227 -12.64 -0.46 -1.33
C ARG A 227 -13.80 0.09 -2.14
N GLU A 228 -13.64 1.26 -2.76
CA GLU A 228 -14.65 1.85 -3.66
C GLU A 228 -14.94 0.93 -4.85
N SER A 229 -13.89 0.40 -5.49
CA SER A 229 -14.04 -0.51 -6.63
C SER A 229 -14.73 -1.82 -6.22
N SER A 230 -14.37 -2.38 -5.06
CA SER A 230 -15.03 -3.57 -4.50
C SER A 230 -16.52 -3.31 -4.21
N LEU A 231 -16.86 -2.16 -3.62
CA LEU A 231 -18.25 -1.76 -3.38
C LEU A 231 -19.03 -1.59 -4.69
N ALA A 232 -18.41 -1.01 -5.72
CA ALA A 232 -19.02 -0.84 -7.03
C ALA A 232 -19.29 -2.20 -7.70
N ALA A 233 -18.34 -3.13 -7.65
CA ALA A 233 -18.50 -4.48 -8.16
C ALA A 233 -19.64 -5.22 -7.44
N LEU A 234 -19.66 -5.18 -6.10
CA LEU A 234 -20.71 -5.82 -5.29
C LEU A 234 -22.10 -5.24 -5.57
N LYS A 235 -22.22 -3.92 -5.78
CA LYS A 235 -23.48 -3.29 -6.21
C LYS A 235 -23.94 -3.80 -7.58
N GLY A 236 -23.01 -4.05 -8.51
CA GLY A 236 -23.29 -4.65 -9.81
C GLY A 236 -23.83 -6.08 -9.70
N ASP A 237 -23.19 -6.90 -8.86
CA ASP A 237 -23.61 -8.28 -8.61
C ASP A 237 -24.99 -8.34 -7.95
N ILE A 238 -25.23 -7.52 -6.93
CA ILE A 238 -26.55 -7.35 -6.30
C ILE A 238 -27.61 -7.00 -7.34
N GLY A 239 -27.33 -6.05 -8.24
CA GLY A 239 -28.25 -5.67 -9.31
C GLY A 239 -28.58 -6.84 -10.25
N THR A 240 -27.60 -7.71 -10.52
CA THR A 240 -27.78 -8.91 -11.34
C THR A 240 -28.63 -9.96 -10.63
N TRP A 241 -28.34 -10.27 -9.37
CA TRP A 241 -29.10 -11.25 -8.59
C TRP A 241 -30.55 -10.81 -8.35
N VAL A 242 -30.80 -9.51 -8.13
CA VAL A 242 -32.16 -8.97 -8.00
C VAL A 242 -32.97 -9.23 -9.27
N LYS A 243 -32.38 -9.02 -10.47
CA LYS A 243 -33.05 -9.32 -11.74
C LYS A 243 -33.35 -10.81 -11.88
N GLN A 244 -32.41 -11.68 -11.50
CA GLN A 244 -32.61 -13.14 -11.54
C GLN A 244 -33.76 -13.58 -10.62
N VAL A 245 -33.82 -13.06 -9.39
CA VAL A 245 -34.93 -13.36 -8.45
C VAL A 245 -36.27 -12.88 -9.02
N GLN A 246 -36.32 -11.70 -9.64
CA GLN A 246 -37.55 -11.20 -10.29
C GLN A 246 -37.98 -12.09 -11.46
N GLN A 247 -37.03 -12.57 -12.28
CA GLN A 247 -37.30 -13.49 -13.38
C GLN A 247 -37.85 -14.83 -12.89
N ILE A 248 -37.26 -15.40 -11.82
CA ILE A 248 -37.75 -16.64 -11.21
C ILE A 248 -39.17 -16.45 -10.68
N ARG A 249 -39.43 -15.37 -9.93
CA ARG A 249 -40.78 -15.07 -9.42
C ARG A 249 -41.81 -14.88 -10.53
N ALA A 250 -41.44 -14.22 -11.63
CA ALA A 250 -42.32 -14.04 -12.78
C ALA A 250 -42.61 -15.38 -13.49
N ALA A 251 -41.62 -16.27 -13.60
CA ALA A 251 -41.82 -17.61 -14.15
C ALA A 251 -42.73 -18.46 -13.25
N GLU A 252 -42.51 -18.43 -11.92
CA GLU A 252 -43.36 -19.09 -10.93
C GLU A 252 -44.81 -18.60 -10.99
N ALA A 253 -45.02 -17.27 -11.08
CA ALA A 253 -46.35 -16.69 -11.19
C ALA A 253 -47.07 -17.08 -12.49
N ARG A 254 -46.36 -17.10 -13.63
CA ARG A 254 -46.91 -17.58 -14.91
C ARG A 254 -47.31 -19.05 -14.85
N ALA A 255 -46.46 -19.89 -14.26
CA ALA A 255 -46.76 -21.30 -14.08
C ALA A 255 -47.98 -21.52 -13.18
N ALA A 256 -48.09 -20.77 -12.09
CA ALA A 256 -49.28 -20.81 -11.22
C ALA A 256 -50.55 -20.38 -11.96
N SER A 257 -50.52 -19.28 -12.71
CA SER A 257 -51.69 -18.84 -13.50
C SER A 257 -52.08 -19.82 -14.61
N ALA A 258 -51.11 -20.52 -15.20
CA ALA A 258 -51.37 -21.54 -16.21
C ALA A 258 -52.05 -22.77 -15.59
N ALA A 259 -51.60 -23.19 -14.40
CA ALA A 259 -52.23 -24.29 -13.66
C ALA A 259 -53.65 -23.94 -13.20
N GLU A 260 -53.87 -22.71 -12.71
CA GLU A 260 -55.22 -22.23 -12.36
C GLU A 260 -56.14 -22.18 -13.58
N ALA A 261 -55.66 -21.69 -14.72
CA ALA A 261 -56.42 -21.68 -15.97
C ALA A 261 -56.74 -23.09 -16.47
N GLU A 262 -55.81 -24.04 -16.34
CA GLU A 262 -56.04 -25.45 -16.68
C GLU A 262 -57.08 -26.08 -15.74
N GLU A 263 -57.05 -25.76 -14.45
CA GLU A 263 -58.06 -26.21 -13.48
C GLU A 263 -59.44 -25.62 -13.78
N GLU A 264 -59.53 -24.33 -14.12
CA GLU A 264 -60.78 -23.66 -14.48
C GLU A 264 -61.37 -24.23 -15.78
N VAL A 265 -60.55 -24.41 -16.82
CA VAL A 265 -60.94 -25.06 -18.07
C VAL A 265 -61.39 -26.51 -17.80
N GLY A 266 -60.69 -27.25 -16.96
CA GLY A 266 -61.07 -28.58 -16.51
C GLY A 266 -62.45 -28.61 -15.84
N ARG A 267 -62.70 -27.64 -14.95
CA ARG A 267 -63.98 -27.48 -14.24
C ARG A 267 -65.15 -27.16 -15.18
N TRP A 268 -64.92 -26.37 -16.22
CA TRP A 268 -65.97 -26.01 -17.19
C TRP A 268 -66.25 -27.12 -18.20
N LEU A 269 -65.22 -27.87 -18.60
CA LEU A 269 -65.31 -28.88 -19.66
C LEU A 269 -65.56 -30.30 -19.14
N GLY A 270 -65.60 -30.54 -17.83
CA GLY A 270 -65.90 -31.87 -17.27
C GLY A 270 -64.67 -32.77 -17.04
N GLY A 271 -63.48 -32.17 -16.96
CA GLY A 271 -62.29 -32.83 -16.44
C GLY A 271 -62.33 -33.06 -14.91
N PRO A 272 -61.22 -33.48 -14.29
CA PRO A 272 -59.87 -33.54 -14.85
C PRO A 272 -59.58 -34.80 -15.68
N TYR A 273 -58.83 -34.61 -16.76
CA TYR A 273 -58.19 -35.67 -17.55
C TYR A 273 -56.66 -35.66 -17.31
N THR A 274 -55.96 -36.70 -17.75
CA THR A 274 -54.51 -36.86 -17.50
C THR A 274 -53.63 -35.98 -18.39
N ILE A 275 -54.16 -35.53 -19.54
CA ILE A 275 -53.54 -34.57 -20.46
C ILE A 275 -54.43 -33.31 -20.52
N PRO A 276 -53.96 -32.16 -21.07
CA PRO A 276 -54.72 -30.92 -21.05
C PRO A 276 -56.16 -31.08 -21.56
N THR A 277 -57.12 -30.64 -20.75
CA THR A 277 -58.56 -30.93 -20.96
C THR A 277 -59.06 -30.44 -22.33
N TYR A 278 -58.53 -29.34 -22.85
CA TYR A 278 -58.92 -28.83 -24.17
C TYR A 278 -58.57 -29.79 -25.31
N ILE A 279 -57.48 -30.55 -25.19
CA ILE A 279 -57.07 -31.56 -26.18
C ILE A 279 -58.08 -32.70 -26.14
N VAL A 280 -58.37 -33.25 -24.96
CA VAL A 280 -59.35 -34.34 -24.79
C VAL A 280 -60.74 -33.97 -25.31
N MET A 281 -61.18 -32.73 -25.06
CA MET A 281 -62.47 -32.24 -25.56
C MET A 281 -62.51 -32.09 -27.08
N CYS A 282 -61.40 -31.71 -27.70
CA CYS A 282 -61.31 -31.66 -29.15
C CYS A 282 -61.25 -33.06 -29.78
N GLU A 283 -60.54 -33.99 -29.16
CA GLU A 283 -60.34 -35.35 -29.65
C GLU A 283 -61.62 -36.20 -29.54
N SER A 284 -62.30 -36.19 -28.38
CA SER A 284 -63.43 -37.08 -28.11
C SER A 284 -64.64 -36.39 -27.47
N GLY A 285 -64.56 -35.09 -27.17
CA GLY A 285 -65.54 -34.43 -26.31
C GLY A 285 -65.51 -34.94 -24.86
N GLY A 286 -64.42 -35.62 -24.45
CA GLY A 286 -64.27 -36.20 -23.11
C GLY A 286 -64.88 -37.59 -22.93
N ASP A 287 -65.34 -38.23 -24.00
CA ASP A 287 -66.03 -39.53 -23.95
C ASP A 287 -65.04 -40.72 -23.97
N TYR A 288 -64.98 -41.47 -22.86
CA TYR A 288 -64.16 -42.66 -22.70
C TYR A 288 -64.56 -43.85 -23.58
N GLY A 289 -65.75 -43.81 -24.19
CA GLY A 289 -66.23 -44.82 -25.15
C GLY A 289 -66.13 -44.40 -26.62
N ALA A 290 -65.60 -43.21 -26.92
CA ALA A 290 -65.54 -42.68 -28.28
C ALA A 290 -64.66 -43.55 -29.20
N VAL A 291 -65.08 -43.70 -30.46
CA VAL A 291 -64.32 -44.42 -31.50
C VAL A 291 -64.33 -43.62 -32.79
N ASN A 292 -63.15 -43.33 -33.34
CA ASN A 292 -63.00 -42.77 -34.67
C ASN A 292 -63.24 -43.87 -35.74
N PRO A 293 -64.30 -43.78 -36.56
CA PRO A 293 -64.63 -44.85 -37.51
C PRO A 293 -63.61 -45.02 -38.65
N SER A 294 -62.76 -44.03 -38.90
CA SER A 294 -61.78 -44.05 -40.00
C SER A 294 -60.40 -44.54 -39.56
N SER A 295 -59.94 -44.12 -38.37
CA SER A 295 -58.61 -44.49 -37.86
C SER A 295 -58.62 -45.62 -36.83
N GLY A 296 -59.79 -45.96 -36.27
CA GLY A 296 -59.90 -46.90 -35.16
C GLY A 296 -59.40 -46.34 -33.82
N ALA A 297 -58.98 -45.06 -33.77
CA ALA A 297 -58.59 -44.40 -32.52
C ALA A 297 -59.75 -44.44 -31.52
N GLY A 298 -59.44 -44.79 -30.27
CA GLY A 298 -60.46 -45.08 -29.26
C GLY A 298 -60.24 -44.38 -27.93
N GLY A 299 -61.31 -44.25 -27.16
CA GLY A 299 -61.29 -43.72 -25.79
C GLY A 299 -61.27 -42.21 -25.72
N ALA A 300 -61.22 -41.67 -24.49
CA ALA A 300 -61.28 -40.23 -24.24
C ALA A 300 -60.09 -39.49 -24.89
N TYR A 301 -58.96 -40.19 -25.06
CA TYR A 301 -57.72 -39.63 -25.59
C TYR A 301 -57.49 -39.95 -27.07
N GLN A 302 -58.45 -40.61 -27.75
CA GLN A 302 -58.34 -41.03 -29.16
C GLN A 302 -56.98 -41.66 -29.51
N ILE A 303 -56.56 -42.66 -28.73
CA ILE A 303 -55.28 -43.34 -28.96
C ILE A 303 -55.47 -44.39 -30.07
N LEU A 304 -54.56 -44.42 -31.05
CA LEU A 304 -54.57 -45.45 -32.10
C LEU A 304 -54.32 -46.84 -31.51
N PRO A 305 -55.01 -47.91 -31.99
CA PRO A 305 -54.84 -49.26 -31.45
C PRO A 305 -53.39 -49.76 -31.44
N SER A 306 -52.61 -49.44 -32.47
CA SER A 306 -51.18 -49.78 -32.55
C SER A 306 -50.34 -49.10 -31.48
N THR A 307 -50.64 -47.83 -31.18
CA THR A 307 -49.98 -47.08 -30.11
C THR A 307 -50.44 -47.55 -28.73
N TRP A 308 -51.73 -47.87 -28.58
CA TRP A 308 -52.29 -48.43 -27.35
C TRP A 308 -51.61 -49.74 -26.96
N GLU A 309 -51.46 -50.67 -27.91
CA GLU A 309 -50.76 -51.94 -27.71
C GLU A 309 -49.27 -51.72 -27.40
N LEU A 310 -48.62 -50.75 -28.07
CA LEU A 310 -47.21 -50.41 -27.83
C LEU A 310 -46.94 -49.98 -26.37
N TYR A 311 -47.87 -49.23 -25.77
CA TYR A 311 -47.81 -48.81 -24.35
C TYR A 311 -48.43 -49.84 -23.39
N GLY A 312 -48.62 -51.08 -23.87
CA GLY A 312 -49.04 -52.22 -23.06
C GLY A 312 -50.53 -52.27 -22.74
N GLY A 313 -51.36 -51.53 -23.48
CA GLY A 313 -52.81 -51.59 -23.36
C GLY A 313 -53.37 -52.90 -23.88
N GLN A 314 -54.39 -53.43 -23.20
CA GLN A 314 -55.05 -54.69 -23.60
C GLN A 314 -56.39 -54.41 -24.28
N GLY A 315 -56.69 -55.14 -25.35
CA GLY A 315 -57.91 -54.94 -26.13
C GLY A 315 -57.96 -53.57 -26.82
N GLU A 316 -59.16 -53.11 -27.15
CA GLU A 316 -59.36 -51.81 -27.81
C GLU A 316 -59.42 -50.65 -26.80
N PRO A 317 -58.83 -49.47 -27.10
CA PRO A 317 -58.71 -48.35 -26.16
C PRO A 317 -60.04 -47.92 -25.52
N GLN A 318 -61.12 -47.83 -26.29
CA GLN A 318 -62.46 -47.43 -25.85
C GLN A 318 -63.13 -48.41 -24.88
N ASN A 319 -62.67 -49.66 -24.85
CA ASN A 319 -63.22 -50.71 -23.99
C ASN A 319 -62.44 -50.84 -22.68
N ALA A 320 -61.27 -50.21 -22.60
CA ALA A 320 -60.44 -50.24 -21.41
C ALA A 320 -61.03 -49.36 -20.29
N PRO A 321 -60.85 -49.73 -19.02
CA PRO A 321 -61.26 -48.88 -17.90
C PRO A 321 -60.62 -47.49 -17.97
N LYS A 322 -61.34 -46.46 -17.50
CA LYS A 322 -60.85 -45.07 -17.40
C LYS A 322 -59.42 -44.98 -16.87
N ALA A 323 -59.11 -45.70 -15.78
CA ALA A 323 -57.79 -45.66 -15.17
C ALA A 323 -56.67 -46.17 -16.09
N GLU A 324 -56.95 -47.14 -16.96
CA GLU A 324 -55.99 -47.66 -17.92
C GLU A 324 -55.79 -46.68 -19.09
N GLN A 325 -56.88 -46.07 -19.57
CA GLN A 325 -56.82 -45.00 -20.56
C GLN A 325 -56.02 -43.79 -20.06
N ASP A 326 -56.26 -43.36 -18.81
CA ASP A 326 -55.54 -42.27 -18.16
C ASP A 326 -54.06 -42.62 -17.92
N ARG A 327 -53.74 -43.88 -17.59
CA ARG A 327 -52.35 -44.32 -17.42
C ARG A 327 -51.59 -44.21 -18.75
N ILE A 328 -52.11 -44.83 -19.81
CA ILE A 328 -51.43 -44.88 -21.10
C ILE A 328 -51.33 -43.48 -21.72
N ALA A 329 -52.39 -42.69 -21.66
CA ALA A 329 -52.35 -41.31 -22.12
C ALA A 329 -51.30 -40.47 -21.38
N SER A 330 -51.11 -40.69 -20.07
CA SER A 330 -50.08 -39.97 -19.30
C SER A 330 -48.65 -40.37 -19.70
N GLU A 331 -48.44 -41.64 -20.06
CA GLU A 331 -47.14 -42.14 -20.54
C GLU A 331 -46.81 -41.57 -21.93
N ILE A 332 -47.78 -41.59 -22.86
CA ILE A 332 -47.62 -40.99 -24.19
C ILE A 332 -47.36 -39.48 -24.07
N TRP A 333 -48.06 -38.79 -23.17
CA TRP A 333 -47.86 -37.35 -22.93
C TRP A 333 -46.47 -37.06 -22.37
N ALA A 334 -45.97 -37.89 -21.45
CA ALA A 334 -44.61 -37.75 -20.93
C ALA A 334 -43.54 -37.97 -22.01
N ASP A 335 -43.77 -38.90 -22.95
CA ASP A 335 -42.81 -39.25 -24.00
C ASP A 335 -42.83 -38.27 -25.19
N SER A 336 -44.02 -37.90 -25.66
CA SER A 336 -44.21 -37.20 -26.96
C SER A 336 -44.89 -35.84 -26.84
N GLY A 337 -45.38 -35.48 -25.65
CA GLY A 337 -46.07 -34.21 -25.39
C GLY A 337 -47.27 -33.97 -26.33
N PRO A 338 -47.63 -32.70 -26.58
CA PRO A 338 -48.81 -32.36 -27.39
C PRO A 338 -48.76 -32.88 -28.83
N SER A 339 -47.57 -33.12 -29.39
CA SER A 339 -47.39 -33.54 -30.78
C SER A 339 -47.98 -34.91 -31.13
N ALA A 340 -48.34 -35.71 -30.13
CA ALA A 340 -49.01 -36.99 -30.30
C ALA A 340 -50.53 -36.86 -30.57
N TRP A 341 -51.12 -35.69 -30.38
CA TRP A 341 -52.54 -35.41 -30.61
C TRP A 341 -52.72 -34.38 -31.72
N VAL A 342 -53.80 -34.53 -32.51
CA VAL A 342 -54.08 -33.64 -33.65
C VAL A 342 -54.57 -32.28 -33.17
N CYS A 343 -55.20 -32.26 -31.99
CA CYS A 343 -55.70 -31.07 -31.32
C CYS A 343 -54.71 -30.44 -30.31
N GLY A 344 -53.44 -30.88 -30.28
CA GLY A 344 -52.41 -30.48 -29.31
C GLY A 344 -51.49 -29.35 -29.72
#